data_AF-A0A955Z8E0-F1
#
_entry.id   AF-A0A955Z8E0-F1
#
_cell.length_a   1.000
_cell.length_b   1.000
_cell.length_c   1.000
_cell.angle_alpha   90.00
_cell.angle_beta   90.00
_cell.angle_gamma   90.00
#
_symmetry.space_group_name_H-M   'P 1'
#
loop_
_entity.id
_entity.type
_entity.pdbx_description
1 polymer ?
#
loop_
_entity_poly.entity_id
_entity_poly.type
_entity_poly.pdbx_seq_one_letter_code
_entity_poly.pdbx_strand_id
1 'polypeptide(L)'
;MGLLDRAALDVLAHGAYVGILEAVLVPVSAHDPFLRPAIRRRVEAALERARAKTKRDDAEHLLRLAFVLAHPDAPRDLAADDEKAVLELFDKLAAPFVPRAKGAPTAAAGAYREAAAERAPVQEEETPRPRRRRFWPATTAVGLLVASGAALAVAAAIVPSLVPTAKERFQKTALGAALGDDLSTVVANAGPSGDAAAVDAAMARLTSPAVKRQAGDDAVLRMVEALDAVPAVTGSPLDDVDEAAAPVFRAVNQANEALRARRVPALLHAYASGSAGKYRVWLTSYFVERRTGLQVGGLSVDVAWGRRLDYLNLADSQLYKGAHEGWVVLSRDSVDEELVEGILPALADGGALPLDAPREPSDPRPPKATMAGLAAGRAVRAELPIATADAKALVEAIAARNVALVALQEARYVAAPTWRIDLPPSRERSFKNAVEDGGAFKRLASAALSAQTRVKVAARPLEPTIVRLSLLREEQFASRLEEEKHRRVGAVPGEDVRSISVACADLATVARAQDTPALALYLLVRRAHASRSLVEARAAREALASFVLAVAERAPPGSRSAHLDDDTLARAFEETDGRIQAAGRRAYEVHCGRGTPAFSRSAE
;
A
#
# COMPACT_ATOMS: atom_id res chain seq x y z
N MET A 1 19.35 -27.59 20.67
CA MET A 1 19.45 -26.39 19.82
C MET A 1 19.02 -25.17 20.62
N GLY A 2 19.81 -24.10 20.66
CA GLY A 2 19.48 -22.88 21.42
C GLY A 2 18.32 -22.09 20.81
N LEU A 3 17.69 -21.21 21.59
CA LEU A 3 16.56 -20.37 21.17
C LEU A 3 16.89 -19.54 19.90
N LEU A 4 18.09 -18.95 19.87
CA LEU A 4 18.57 -18.14 18.74
C LEU A 4 18.87 -18.96 17.48
N ASP A 5 19.32 -20.22 17.63
CA ASP A 5 19.56 -21.13 16.51
C ASP A 5 18.23 -21.56 15.88
N ARG A 6 17.24 -21.85 16.73
CA ARG A 6 15.89 -22.19 16.28
C ARG A 6 15.23 -21.05 15.53
N ALA A 7 15.37 -19.81 16.03
CA ALA A 7 14.83 -18.62 15.38
C ALA A 7 15.55 -18.32 14.05
N ALA A 8 16.87 -18.47 13.98
CA ALA A 8 17.60 -18.31 12.73
C ALA A 8 17.20 -19.35 11.68
N LEU A 9 16.98 -20.61 12.08
CA LEU A 9 16.47 -21.66 11.19
C LEU A 9 15.04 -21.39 10.73
N ASP A 10 14.16 -20.92 11.61
CA ASP A 10 12.79 -20.57 11.26
C ASP A 10 12.75 -19.47 10.18
N VAL A 11 13.57 -18.43 10.37
CA VAL A 11 13.76 -17.35 9.40
C VAL A 11 14.29 -17.87 8.06
N LEU A 12 15.33 -18.71 8.09
CA LEU A 12 15.93 -19.27 6.87
C LEU A 12 14.98 -20.23 6.14
N ALA A 13 14.18 -21.02 6.87
CA ALA A 13 13.18 -21.92 6.28
C ALA A 13 12.09 -21.14 5.55
N HIS A 14 11.55 -20.08 6.17
CA HIS A 14 10.57 -19.22 5.53
C HIS A 14 11.17 -18.46 4.34
N GLY A 15 12.39 -17.94 4.46
CA GLY A 15 13.09 -17.29 3.35
C GLY A 15 13.30 -18.25 2.17
N ALA A 16 13.77 -19.47 2.43
CA ALA A 16 13.99 -20.50 1.42
C ALA A 16 12.69 -21.01 0.77
N TYR A 17 11.56 -21.01 1.49
CA TYR A 17 10.25 -21.35 0.93
C TYR A 17 9.72 -20.28 -0.02
N VAL A 18 10.02 -19.01 0.26
CA VAL A 18 9.63 -17.87 -0.60
C VAL A 18 10.61 -17.67 -1.77
N GLY A 19 11.87 -18.10 -1.62
CA GLY A 19 12.86 -18.15 -2.71
C GLY A 19 13.60 -16.83 -2.98
N ILE A 20 13.50 -15.83 -2.09
CA ILE A 20 14.21 -14.55 -2.20
C ILE A 20 14.90 -14.17 -0.88
N LEU A 21 16.10 -13.60 -0.97
CA LEU A 21 16.96 -13.29 0.19
C LEU A 21 16.34 -12.24 1.11
N GLU A 22 15.51 -11.34 0.57
CA GLU A 22 14.84 -10.25 1.27
C GLU A 22 13.67 -10.75 2.13
N ALA A 23 13.06 -11.90 1.77
CA ALA A 23 11.96 -12.49 2.54
C ALA A 23 12.39 -12.95 3.93
N VAL A 24 13.69 -13.10 4.17
CA VAL A 24 14.30 -13.40 5.46
C VAL A 24 14.04 -12.27 6.48
N LEU A 25 13.88 -11.02 6.04
CA LEU A 25 13.69 -9.86 6.94
C LEU A 25 12.29 -9.82 7.56
N VAL A 26 11.28 -10.40 6.89
CA VAL A 26 9.89 -10.39 7.35
C VAL A 26 9.70 -11.31 8.58
N PRO A 27 10.17 -12.57 8.59
CA PRO A 27 10.17 -13.42 9.78
C PRO A 27 11.06 -12.88 10.91
N VAL A 28 12.18 -12.20 10.61
CA VAL A 28 13.02 -11.56 11.66
C VAL A 28 12.22 -10.55 12.47
N SER A 29 11.30 -9.81 11.82
CA SER A 29 10.42 -8.86 12.51
C SER A 29 9.42 -9.54 13.46
N ALA A 30 9.15 -10.84 13.30
CA ALA A 30 8.26 -11.62 14.15
C ALA A 30 8.92 -12.14 15.45
N HIS A 31 10.24 -11.99 15.58
CA HIS A 31 10.98 -12.36 16.80
C HIS A 31 11.23 -11.16 17.72
N ASP A 32 11.58 -11.44 18.98
CA ASP A 32 11.85 -10.45 20.04
C ASP A 32 12.84 -9.35 19.58
N PRO A 33 12.49 -8.04 19.68
CA PRO A 33 13.35 -6.92 19.29
C PRO A 33 14.78 -6.96 19.82
N PHE A 34 15.01 -7.47 21.03
CA PHE A 34 16.34 -7.56 21.65
C PHE A 34 17.15 -8.73 21.07
N LEU A 35 16.48 -9.74 20.52
CA LEU A 35 17.11 -10.90 19.88
C LEU A 35 17.31 -10.70 18.38
N ARG A 36 16.58 -9.77 17.73
CA ARG A 36 16.67 -9.49 16.28
C ARG A 36 18.09 -9.22 15.78
N PRO A 37 18.93 -8.40 16.44
CA PRO A 37 20.30 -8.20 15.98
C PRO A 37 21.13 -9.48 16.00
N ALA A 38 20.90 -10.35 17.00
CA ALA A 38 21.60 -11.62 17.13
C ALA A 38 21.10 -12.66 16.10
N ILE A 39 19.79 -12.72 15.86
CA ILE A 39 19.17 -13.59 14.84
C ILE A 39 19.66 -13.17 13.45
N ARG A 40 19.62 -11.87 13.14
CA ARG A 40 20.10 -11.31 11.87
C ARG A 40 21.57 -11.65 11.61
N ARG A 41 22.44 -11.45 12.61
CA ARG A 41 23.87 -11.83 12.49
C ARG A 41 24.06 -13.33 12.22
N ARG A 42 23.24 -14.20 12.83
CA ARG A 42 23.32 -15.66 12.63
C ARG A 42 22.86 -16.09 11.24
N VAL A 43 21.81 -15.45 10.75
CA VAL A 43 21.27 -15.64 9.40
C VAL A 43 22.26 -15.14 8.34
N GLU A 44 22.82 -13.93 8.51
CA GLU A 44 23.87 -13.39 7.65
C GLU A 44 25.09 -14.32 7.64
N ALA A 45 25.54 -14.79 8.81
CA ALA A 45 26.64 -15.76 8.89
C ALA A 45 26.32 -17.13 8.27
N ALA A 46 25.05 -17.55 8.22
CA ALA A 46 24.64 -18.78 7.53
C ALA A 46 24.66 -18.60 6.01
N LEU A 47 24.20 -17.44 5.53
CA LEU A 47 24.23 -17.07 4.10
C LEU A 47 25.66 -16.92 3.58
N GLU A 48 26.55 -16.28 4.34
CA GLU A 48 27.98 -16.19 4.00
C GLU A 48 28.64 -17.58 3.93
N ARG A 49 28.30 -18.47 4.87
CA ARG A 49 28.78 -19.87 4.82
C ARG A 49 28.26 -20.65 3.62
N ALA A 50 27.02 -20.39 3.19
CA ALA A 50 26.47 -20.98 1.98
C ALA A 50 27.18 -20.45 0.74
N ARG A 51 27.32 -19.12 0.60
CA ARG A 51 28.05 -18.46 -0.49
C ARG A 51 29.48 -18.96 -0.64
N ALA A 52 30.17 -19.22 0.47
CA ALA A 52 31.53 -19.76 0.45
C ALA A 52 31.62 -21.24 0.04
N LYS A 53 30.51 -21.99 0.13
CA LYS A 53 30.49 -23.45 -0.12
C LYS A 53 29.92 -23.86 -1.47
N THR A 54 29.15 -22.99 -2.14
CA THR A 54 28.60 -23.29 -3.47
C THR A 54 29.16 -22.32 -4.51
N LYS A 55 29.29 -22.81 -5.75
CA LYS A 55 29.57 -21.97 -6.92
C LYS A 55 28.30 -21.42 -7.57
N ARG A 56 27.12 -21.79 -7.04
CA ARG A 56 25.82 -21.36 -7.55
C ARG A 56 25.41 -20.05 -6.88
N ASP A 57 25.06 -19.05 -7.69
CA ASP A 57 24.57 -17.74 -7.22
C ASP A 57 23.03 -17.65 -7.22
N ASP A 58 22.37 -18.80 -7.17
CA ASP A 58 20.92 -18.89 -7.11
C ASP A 58 20.44 -18.61 -5.68
N ALA A 59 19.58 -17.60 -5.52
CA ALA A 59 19.12 -17.12 -4.20
C ALA A 59 18.36 -18.20 -3.43
N GLU A 60 17.54 -19.00 -4.12
CA GLU A 60 16.74 -20.09 -3.54
C GLU A 60 17.64 -21.23 -3.05
N HIS A 61 18.60 -21.64 -3.86
CA HIS A 61 19.64 -22.62 -3.52
C HIS A 61 20.53 -22.13 -2.37
N LEU A 62 20.95 -20.86 -2.39
CA LEU A 62 21.74 -20.26 -1.32
C LEU A 62 20.98 -20.23 0.01
N LEU A 63 19.68 -19.94 -0.02
CA LEU A 63 18.83 -19.95 1.17
C LEU A 63 18.61 -21.37 1.72
N ARG A 64 18.32 -22.33 0.84
CA ARG A 64 18.18 -23.75 1.22
C ARG A 64 19.49 -24.30 1.77
N LEU A 65 20.61 -24.01 1.12
CA LEU A 65 21.93 -24.41 1.56
C LEU A 65 22.29 -23.73 2.88
N ALA A 66 21.97 -22.45 3.07
CA ALA A 66 22.19 -21.74 4.34
C ALA A 66 21.37 -22.36 5.48
N PHE A 67 20.10 -22.72 5.23
CA PHE A 67 19.27 -23.44 6.18
C PHE A 67 19.89 -24.80 6.53
N VAL A 68 20.22 -25.60 5.53
CA VAL A 68 20.77 -26.95 5.70
C VAL A 68 22.11 -26.90 6.43
N LEU A 69 23.03 -26.02 6.06
CA LEU A 69 24.33 -25.86 6.72
C LEU A 69 24.23 -25.32 8.16
N ALA A 70 23.13 -24.62 8.48
CA ALA A 70 22.85 -24.16 9.83
C ALA A 70 22.12 -25.21 10.68
N HIS A 71 21.53 -26.24 10.05
CA HIS A 71 20.73 -27.25 10.74
C HIS A 71 21.64 -28.31 11.41
N PRO A 72 21.45 -28.63 12.70
CA PRO A 72 22.34 -29.54 13.43
C PRO A 72 22.36 -30.98 12.88
N ASP A 73 21.23 -31.41 12.29
CA ASP A 73 21.06 -32.76 11.76
C ASP A 73 21.47 -32.90 10.28
N ALA A 74 22.10 -31.87 9.69
CA ALA A 74 22.55 -31.93 8.31
C ALA A 74 23.87 -32.74 8.17
N PRO A 75 23.99 -33.62 7.16
CA PRO A 75 25.24 -34.31 6.84
C PRO A 75 26.37 -33.32 6.53
N ARG A 76 27.57 -33.64 7.03
CA ARG A 76 28.75 -32.75 6.92
C ARG A 76 29.38 -32.75 5.53
N ASP A 77 29.10 -33.79 4.75
CA ASP A 77 29.61 -34.12 3.43
C ASP A 77 28.61 -33.80 2.30
N LEU A 78 27.59 -32.97 2.58
CA LEU A 78 26.65 -32.52 1.57
C LEU A 78 27.38 -31.83 0.40
N ALA A 79 27.14 -32.34 -0.81
CA ALA A 79 27.57 -31.71 -2.05
C ALA A 79 26.80 -30.39 -2.23
N ALA A 80 27.43 -29.28 -1.84
CA ALA A 80 26.79 -27.96 -1.80
C ALA A 80 26.33 -27.44 -3.17
N ASP A 81 26.84 -27.99 -4.27
CA ASP A 81 26.42 -27.66 -5.64
C ASP A 81 25.33 -28.59 -6.21
N ASP A 82 24.98 -29.68 -5.50
CA ASP A 82 23.92 -30.61 -5.89
C ASP A 82 22.56 -30.08 -5.43
N GLU A 83 21.90 -29.32 -6.31
CA GLU A 83 20.59 -28.70 -6.08
C GLU A 83 19.53 -29.71 -5.63
N LYS A 84 19.54 -30.92 -6.19
CA LYS A 84 18.54 -31.94 -5.87
C LYS A 84 18.77 -32.48 -4.46
N ALA A 85 20.01 -32.76 -4.10
CA ALA A 85 20.36 -33.20 -2.75
C ALA A 85 20.09 -32.12 -1.69
N VAL A 86 20.38 -30.86 -2.00
CA VAL A 86 20.10 -29.71 -1.12
C VAL A 86 18.58 -29.51 -0.94
N LEU A 87 17.79 -29.61 -2.01
CA LEU A 87 16.33 -29.50 -1.96
C LEU A 87 15.69 -30.64 -1.15
N GLU A 88 16.03 -31.89 -1.43
CA GLU A 88 15.47 -33.06 -0.73
C GLU A 88 15.77 -33.00 0.78
N LEU A 89 16.99 -32.57 1.13
CA LEU A 89 17.40 -32.41 2.51
C LEU A 89 16.74 -31.20 3.18
N PHE A 90 16.57 -30.10 2.45
CA PHE A 90 15.80 -28.95 2.90
C PHE A 90 14.35 -29.34 3.21
N ASP A 91 13.62 -29.96 2.29
CA ASP A 91 12.21 -30.33 2.47
C ASP A 91 12.02 -31.27 3.68
N LYS A 92 12.97 -32.19 3.88
CA LYS A 92 12.96 -33.10 5.03
C LYS A 92 13.16 -32.38 6.36
N LEU A 93 14.10 -31.43 6.42
CA LEU A 93 14.50 -30.74 7.66
C LEU A 93 13.63 -29.50 7.97
N ALA A 94 13.07 -28.86 6.95
CA ALA A 94 12.25 -27.65 7.07
C ALA A 94 10.80 -27.94 7.45
N ALA A 95 10.33 -29.19 7.35
CA ALA A 95 8.95 -29.59 7.66
C ALA A 95 8.38 -29.10 9.02
N PRO A 96 9.18 -28.97 10.11
CA PRO A 96 8.70 -28.40 11.37
C PRO A 96 8.55 -26.87 11.37
N PHE A 97 9.10 -26.19 10.36
CA PHE A 97 9.22 -24.74 10.27
C PHE A 97 8.31 -24.12 9.19
N VAL A 98 7.83 -24.89 8.20
CA VAL A 98 6.99 -24.38 7.11
C VAL A 98 5.66 -25.15 6.95
N PRO A 99 4.57 -24.49 6.50
CA PRO A 99 3.28 -25.14 6.31
C PRO A 99 3.35 -26.24 5.24
N ARG A 100 2.75 -27.40 5.50
CA ARG A 100 2.77 -28.57 4.62
C ARG A 100 1.98 -28.29 3.32
N ALA A 101 2.68 -28.14 2.18
CA ALA A 101 2.02 -28.09 0.88
C ALA A 101 1.40 -29.46 0.56
N LYS A 102 0.09 -29.53 0.34
CA LYS A 102 -0.56 -30.66 -0.34
C LYS A 102 -0.51 -30.38 -1.85
N GLY A 103 0.20 -31.22 -2.61
CA GLY A 103 0.13 -31.30 -4.07
C GLY A 103 1.43 -30.88 -4.78
N ALA A 104 1.94 -31.77 -5.62
CA ALA A 104 3.29 -31.82 -6.22
C ALA A 104 3.62 -30.70 -7.27
N PRO A 105 4.90 -30.54 -7.64
CA PRO A 105 5.52 -29.28 -8.09
C PRO A 105 5.63 -29.16 -9.63
N THR A 106 6.20 -28.02 -10.07
CA THR A 106 6.68 -27.67 -11.43
C THR A 106 5.70 -26.91 -12.35
N ALA A 107 5.79 -25.56 -12.27
CA ALA A 107 5.50 -24.65 -13.39
C ALA A 107 6.11 -23.25 -13.16
N ALA A 108 6.20 -22.81 -11.90
CA ALA A 108 6.71 -21.48 -11.57
C ALA A 108 8.24 -21.30 -11.75
N ALA A 109 9.02 -22.38 -11.58
CA ALA A 109 10.49 -22.31 -11.65
C ALA A 109 11.06 -22.30 -13.09
N GLY A 110 10.26 -22.62 -14.11
CA GLY A 110 10.71 -22.65 -15.51
C GLY A 110 10.73 -21.27 -16.18
N ALA A 111 9.76 -20.41 -15.88
CA ALA A 111 9.60 -19.12 -16.54
C ALA A 111 10.63 -18.06 -16.12
N TYR A 112 11.27 -18.22 -14.95
CA TYR A 112 12.30 -17.30 -14.46
C TYR A 112 13.73 -17.67 -14.87
N ARG A 113 13.98 -18.92 -15.31
CA ARG A 113 15.32 -19.35 -15.79
C ARG A 113 15.68 -18.75 -17.15
N GLU A 114 14.70 -18.54 -18.02
CA GLU A 114 14.92 -17.94 -19.34
C GLU A 114 15.25 -16.44 -19.26
N ALA A 115 14.79 -15.74 -18.21
CA ALA A 115 15.05 -14.30 -18.03
C ALA A 115 16.41 -14.00 -17.37
N ALA A 116 17.01 -14.96 -16.67
CA ALA A 116 18.30 -14.79 -15.97
C ALA A 116 19.52 -15.09 -16.87
N ALA A 117 19.35 -15.79 -17.99
CA ALA A 117 20.44 -16.21 -18.88
C ALA A 117 20.99 -15.07 -19.78
N GLU A 118 20.31 -13.93 -19.89
CA GLU A 118 20.68 -12.84 -20.82
C GLU A 118 21.61 -11.76 -20.25
N ARG A 119 22.07 -11.86 -18.99
CA ARG A 119 22.94 -10.83 -18.38
C ARG A 119 24.39 -11.31 -18.27
N ALA A 120 25.19 -10.97 -19.28
CA ALA A 120 26.65 -11.07 -19.20
C ALA A 120 27.23 -10.01 -18.24
N PRO A 121 28.34 -10.28 -17.52
CA PRO A 121 28.95 -9.31 -16.62
C PRO A 121 29.80 -8.28 -17.40
N VAL A 122 29.58 -6.99 -17.12
CA VAL A 122 30.45 -5.90 -17.57
C VAL A 122 31.64 -5.78 -16.60
N GLN A 123 32.85 -5.73 -17.15
CA GLN A 123 34.12 -5.59 -16.43
C GLN A 123 34.23 -4.22 -15.74
N GLU A 124 34.74 -4.21 -14.51
CA GLU A 124 35.12 -3.00 -13.76
C GLU A 124 36.37 -2.35 -14.37
N GLU A 125 36.31 -1.05 -14.67
CA GLU A 125 37.49 -0.21 -14.95
C GLU A 125 37.75 0.74 -13.77
N GLU A 126 39.01 0.77 -13.31
CA GLU A 126 39.51 1.51 -12.16
C GLU A 126 39.37 3.03 -12.31
N THR A 127 38.93 3.71 -11.24
CA THR A 127 38.95 5.18 -11.14
C THR A 127 40.23 5.68 -10.46
N PRO A 128 40.88 6.76 -10.97
CA PRO A 128 42.07 7.32 -10.33
C PRO A 128 41.70 8.27 -9.18
N ARG A 129 42.49 8.22 -8.10
CA ARG A 129 42.31 9.00 -6.85
C ARG A 129 42.58 10.51 -7.02
N PRO A 130 41.89 11.40 -6.29
CA PRO A 130 42.13 12.85 -6.36
C PRO A 130 43.24 13.33 -5.40
N ARG A 131 44.07 14.27 -5.89
CA ARG A 131 45.06 15.02 -5.10
C ARG A 131 44.42 16.27 -4.49
N ARG A 132 44.69 16.49 -3.20
CA ARG A 132 44.33 17.68 -2.40
C ARG A 132 44.94 18.98 -2.92
N ARG A 133 44.24 20.10 -2.75
CA ARG A 133 44.79 21.38 -2.24
C ARG A 133 43.70 22.28 -1.62
N ARG A 134 44.04 22.88 -0.47
CA ARG A 134 43.31 23.94 0.26
C ARG A 134 43.58 25.31 -0.39
N PHE A 135 42.65 26.25 -0.29
CA PHE A 135 42.80 27.61 0.29
C PHE A 135 41.45 28.38 0.25
N TRP A 136 41.17 29.16 1.29
CA TRP A 136 40.05 30.13 1.49
C TRP A 136 40.70 31.54 1.63
N PRO A 137 40.01 32.71 1.74
CA PRO A 137 38.63 33.12 1.38
C PRO A 137 38.44 34.59 0.88
N ALA A 138 37.16 35.00 0.69
CA ALA A 138 36.54 36.32 0.97
C ALA A 138 36.08 37.25 -0.19
N THR A 139 34.95 37.95 0.09
CA THR A 139 34.33 39.16 -0.56
C THR A 139 33.46 38.91 -1.80
N THR A 140 32.30 39.53 -2.07
CA THR A 140 31.57 40.68 -1.47
C THR A 140 30.11 40.66 -1.95
N ALA A 141 29.22 41.28 -1.17
CA ALA A 141 27.81 41.51 -1.48
C ALA A 141 27.61 42.59 -2.58
N VAL A 142 26.91 42.25 -3.66
CA VAL A 142 26.04 43.15 -4.46
C VAL A 142 24.99 42.28 -5.13
N GLY A 143 23.72 42.46 -4.78
CA GLY A 143 22.61 41.72 -5.39
C GLY A 143 21.30 41.83 -4.63
N LEU A 144 21.13 42.88 -3.84
CA LEU A 144 19.97 43.11 -2.99
C LEU A 144 19.18 44.29 -3.56
N LEU A 145 18.59 44.13 -4.75
CA LEU A 145 17.62 45.09 -5.31
C LEU A 145 16.71 44.55 -6.44
N VAL A 146 16.84 43.28 -6.84
CA VAL A 146 15.90 42.60 -7.78
C VAL A 146 14.96 41.62 -7.04
N ALA A 147 15.13 41.43 -5.72
CA ALA A 147 14.41 40.43 -4.94
C ALA A 147 13.01 40.87 -4.42
N SER A 148 12.60 42.13 -4.62
CA SER A 148 11.38 42.66 -4.00
C SER A 148 10.09 42.27 -4.72
N GLY A 149 10.15 41.99 -6.04
CA GLY A 149 8.98 41.57 -6.82
C GLY A 149 8.63 40.09 -6.67
N ALA A 150 9.64 39.23 -6.57
CA ALA A 150 9.44 37.79 -6.36
C ALA A 150 9.06 37.44 -4.91
N ALA A 151 9.52 38.23 -3.92
CA ALA A 151 9.19 38.00 -2.52
C ALA A 151 7.71 38.29 -2.19
N LEU A 152 7.09 39.26 -2.86
CA LEU A 152 5.66 39.58 -2.66
C LEU A 152 4.72 38.55 -3.32
N ALA A 153 5.11 37.99 -4.47
CA ALA A 153 4.36 36.89 -5.10
C ALA A 153 4.48 35.57 -4.30
N VAL A 154 5.66 35.29 -3.73
CA VAL A 154 5.87 34.15 -2.83
C VAL A 154 5.13 34.35 -1.50
N ALA A 155 5.11 35.56 -0.94
CA ALA A 155 4.36 35.85 0.27
C ALA A 155 2.84 35.70 0.08
N ALA A 156 2.28 36.17 -1.05
CA ALA A 156 0.85 36.02 -1.35
C ALA A 156 0.42 34.55 -1.59
N ALA A 157 1.32 33.70 -2.08
CA ALA A 157 1.10 32.25 -2.22
C ALA A 157 1.24 31.48 -0.88
N ILE A 158 1.87 32.08 0.14
CA ILE A 158 2.08 31.47 1.47
C ILE A 158 0.96 31.83 2.46
N VAL A 159 0.18 32.90 2.24
CA VAL A 159 -0.89 33.30 3.19
C VAL A 159 -1.95 32.20 3.42
N PRO A 160 -2.38 31.40 2.42
CA PRO A 160 -3.25 30.25 2.68
C PRO A 160 -2.56 29.10 3.43
N SER A 161 -1.22 29.06 3.49
CA SER A 161 -0.44 27.96 4.07
C SER A 161 -0.35 27.97 5.60
N LEU A 162 -0.94 28.97 6.27
CA LEU A 162 -0.94 29.09 7.73
C LEU A 162 -2.24 28.61 8.40
N VAL A 163 -3.32 28.38 7.64
CA VAL A 163 -4.57 27.85 8.19
C VAL A 163 -4.47 26.32 8.24
N PRO A 164 -4.45 25.69 9.43
CA PRO A 164 -4.37 24.24 9.53
C PRO A 164 -5.62 23.59 8.92
N THR A 165 -5.48 22.44 8.27
CA THR A 165 -6.62 21.69 7.72
C THR A 165 -7.58 21.21 8.80
N ALA A 166 -8.78 20.78 8.44
CA ALA A 166 -9.74 20.23 9.42
C ALA A 166 -9.16 19.02 10.17
N LYS A 167 -8.46 18.12 9.45
CA LYS A 167 -7.68 17.00 10.01
C LYS A 167 -6.63 17.49 11.01
N GLU A 168 -5.80 18.47 10.62
CA GLU A 168 -4.73 18.98 11.48
C GLU A 168 -5.27 19.68 12.75
N ARG A 169 -6.41 20.36 12.66
CA ARG A 169 -7.10 20.90 13.84
C ARG A 169 -7.64 19.78 14.72
N PHE A 170 -8.26 18.76 14.14
CA PHE A 170 -8.79 17.62 14.87
C PHE A 170 -7.68 16.85 15.61
N GLN A 171 -6.55 16.58 14.96
CA GLN A 171 -5.38 15.91 15.56
C GLN A 171 -4.84 16.63 16.81
N LYS A 172 -5.04 17.94 16.93
CA LYS A 172 -4.63 18.73 18.12
C LYS A 172 -5.64 18.69 19.28
N THR A 173 -6.81 18.08 19.07
CA THR A 173 -7.78 17.86 20.14
C THR A 173 -7.39 16.66 21.00
N ALA A 174 -7.91 16.59 22.23
CA ALA A 174 -7.66 15.45 23.12
C ALA A 174 -8.07 14.10 22.48
N LEU A 175 -9.24 14.05 21.83
CA LEU A 175 -9.70 12.86 21.13
C LEU A 175 -8.85 12.54 19.89
N GLY A 176 -8.53 13.55 19.07
CA GLY A 176 -7.69 13.33 17.88
C GLY A 176 -6.29 12.81 18.23
N ALA A 177 -5.69 13.35 19.29
CA ALA A 177 -4.43 12.84 19.83
C ALA A 177 -4.59 11.42 20.39
N ALA A 178 -5.64 11.14 21.16
CA ALA A 178 -5.88 9.81 21.71
C ALA A 178 -6.12 8.75 20.63
N LEU A 179 -6.89 9.07 19.59
CA LEU A 179 -7.13 8.17 18.45
C LEU A 179 -5.89 7.95 17.59
N GLY A 180 -5.03 8.97 17.45
CA GLY A 180 -3.80 8.85 16.69
C GLY A 180 -2.69 8.11 17.46
N ASP A 181 -2.54 8.40 18.75
CA ASP A 181 -1.35 8.03 19.52
C ASP A 181 -1.63 6.98 20.56
N ASP A 182 -2.61 7.23 21.43
CA ASP A 182 -2.87 6.35 22.55
C ASP A 182 -3.48 5.04 22.08
N LEU A 183 -4.46 5.08 21.17
CA LEU A 183 -5.02 3.89 20.54
C LEU A 183 -3.93 3.04 19.87
N SER A 184 -3.07 3.68 19.07
CA SER A 184 -1.94 3.02 18.41
C SER A 184 -0.96 2.42 19.43
N THR A 185 -0.73 3.09 20.56
CA THR A 185 0.15 2.61 21.62
C THR A 185 -0.40 1.35 22.25
N VAL A 186 -1.71 1.32 22.55
CA VAL A 186 -2.38 0.14 23.08
C VAL A 186 -2.27 -1.01 22.09
N VAL A 187 -2.64 -0.79 20.82
CA VAL A 187 -2.62 -1.84 19.79
C VAL A 187 -1.20 -2.38 19.54
N ALA A 188 -0.20 -1.50 19.44
CA ALA A 188 1.18 -1.90 19.19
C ALA A 188 1.82 -2.67 20.36
N ASN A 189 1.30 -2.49 21.58
CA ASN A 189 1.82 -3.11 22.81
C ASN A 189 0.86 -4.14 23.42
N ALA A 190 -0.21 -4.55 22.73
CA ALA A 190 -1.19 -5.52 23.26
C ALA A 190 -0.67 -6.97 23.35
N GLY A 191 0.54 -7.26 22.85
CA GLY A 191 1.11 -8.60 22.84
C GLY A 191 1.84 -8.98 24.15
N PRO A 192 2.23 -10.26 24.32
CA PRO A 192 2.89 -10.77 25.54
C PRO A 192 4.22 -10.07 25.90
N SER A 193 4.85 -9.42 24.93
CA SER A 193 6.11 -8.68 25.07
C SER A 193 5.92 -7.16 24.97
N GLY A 194 4.68 -6.66 25.05
CA GLY A 194 4.40 -5.23 25.01
C GLY A 194 4.67 -4.53 26.35
N ASP A 195 4.87 -3.22 26.29
CA ASP A 195 5.06 -2.39 27.48
C ASP A 195 3.71 -2.12 28.18
N ALA A 196 3.44 -2.88 29.25
CA ALA A 196 2.21 -2.75 30.03
C ALA A 196 2.03 -1.35 30.63
N ALA A 197 3.12 -0.69 31.06
CA ALA A 197 3.03 0.66 31.60
C ALA A 197 2.67 1.69 30.52
N ALA A 198 3.19 1.50 29.31
CA ALA A 198 2.79 2.31 28.15
C ALA A 198 1.32 2.08 27.77
N VAL A 199 0.85 0.83 27.83
CA VAL A 199 -0.57 0.48 27.60
C VAL A 199 -1.46 1.16 28.64
N ASP A 200 -1.15 1.03 29.94
CA ASP A 200 -1.93 1.64 31.02
C ASP A 200 -1.99 3.16 30.89
N ALA A 201 -0.85 3.79 30.60
CA ALA A 201 -0.77 5.24 30.40
C ALA A 201 -1.57 5.70 29.17
N ALA A 202 -1.53 4.94 28.08
CA ALA A 202 -2.30 5.21 26.88
C ALA A 202 -3.80 5.02 27.13
N MET A 203 -4.21 3.94 27.81
CA MET A 203 -5.60 3.69 28.19
C MET A 203 -6.15 4.80 29.10
N ALA A 204 -5.34 5.30 30.05
CA ALA A 204 -5.73 6.42 30.91
C ALA A 204 -5.99 7.71 30.11
N ARG A 205 -5.20 7.98 29.06
CA ARG A 205 -5.41 9.14 28.18
C ARG A 205 -6.60 8.95 27.24
N LEU A 206 -6.75 7.76 26.66
CA LEU A 206 -7.89 7.38 25.80
C LEU A 206 -9.23 7.48 26.55
N THR A 207 -9.24 7.15 27.85
CA THR A 207 -10.44 7.20 28.69
C THR A 207 -10.57 8.48 29.52
N SER A 208 -9.72 9.48 29.26
CA SER A 208 -9.65 10.70 30.05
C SER A 208 -10.94 11.54 29.96
N PRO A 209 -11.24 12.40 30.97
CA PRO A 209 -12.40 13.29 30.93
C PRO A 209 -12.42 14.23 29.72
N ALA A 210 -11.25 14.63 29.20
CA ALA A 210 -11.16 15.47 28.02
C ALA A 210 -11.61 14.74 26.75
N VAL A 211 -11.24 13.47 26.60
CA VAL A 211 -11.68 12.61 25.51
C VAL A 211 -13.18 12.31 25.62
N LYS A 212 -13.65 11.94 26.82
CA LYS A 212 -15.08 11.70 27.11
C LYS A 212 -15.97 12.90 26.79
N ARG A 213 -15.52 14.14 27.07
CA ARG A 213 -16.27 15.34 26.68
C ARG A 213 -16.44 15.47 25.16
N GLN A 214 -15.43 15.06 24.39
CA GLN A 214 -15.42 15.18 22.93
C GLN A 214 -16.18 14.01 22.26
N ALA A 215 -15.86 12.78 22.63
CA ALA A 215 -16.43 11.57 22.05
C ALA A 215 -17.76 11.12 22.69
N GLY A 216 -18.05 11.54 23.92
CA GLY A 216 -19.13 10.99 24.74
C GLY A 216 -18.69 9.73 25.51
N ASP A 217 -19.29 9.52 26.68
CA ASP A 217 -18.94 8.38 27.55
C ASP A 217 -19.22 7.04 26.87
N ASP A 218 -20.35 6.91 26.16
CA ASP A 218 -20.72 5.69 25.44
C ASP A 218 -19.70 5.35 24.36
N ALA A 219 -19.31 6.31 23.50
CA ALA A 219 -18.30 6.05 22.47
C ALA A 219 -16.97 5.58 23.08
N VAL A 220 -16.51 6.22 24.16
CA VAL A 220 -15.27 5.82 24.85
C VAL A 220 -15.41 4.42 25.45
N LEU A 221 -16.55 4.09 26.06
CA LEU A 221 -16.82 2.74 26.56
C LEU A 221 -16.71 1.69 25.44
N ARG A 222 -17.36 1.94 24.29
CA ARG A 222 -17.33 1.02 23.14
C ARG A 222 -15.93 0.86 22.53
N MET A 223 -15.11 1.91 22.56
CA MET A 223 -13.69 1.82 22.16
C MET A 223 -12.92 0.86 23.06
N VAL A 224 -13.13 0.94 24.38
CA VAL A 224 -12.50 0.06 25.36
C VAL A 224 -12.98 -1.38 25.15
N GLU A 225 -14.29 -1.60 24.99
CA GLU A 225 -14.86 -2.92 24.69
C GLU A 225 -14.24 -3.54 23.41
N ALA A 226 -13.97 -2.73 22.39
CA ALA A 226 -13.33 -3.20 21.16
C ALA A 226 -11.88 -3.66 21.38
N LEU A 227 -11.13 -2.95 22.22
CA LEU A 227 -9.76 -3.33 22.62
C LEU A 227 -9.76 -4.60 23.49
N ASP A 228 -10.69 -4.69 24.45
CA ASP A 228 -10.83 -5.84 25.35
C ASP A 228 -11.27 -7.11 24.60
N ALA A 229 -11.91 -6.99 23.44
CA ALA A 229 -12.30 -8.12 22.61
C ALA A 229 -11.14 -8.71 21.79
N VAL A 230 -10.03 -7.99 21.58
CA VAL A 230 -8.90 -8.44 20.73
C VAL A 230 -8.27 -9.77 21.19
N PRO A 231 -8.01 -10.02 22.48
CA PRO A 231 -7.42 -11.27 22.94
C PRO A 231 -8.27 -12.51 22.60
N ALA A 232 -9.60 -12.38 22.67
CA ALA A 232 -10.52 -13.48 22.35
C ALA A 232 -10.46 -13.87 20.87
N VAL A 233 -10.28 -12.89 19.97
CA VAL A 233 -10.11 -13.14 18.54
C VAL A 233 -8.76 -13.81 18.25
N THR A 234 -7.70 -13.32 18.89
CA THR A 234 -6.31 -13.78 18.67
C THR A 234 -6.18 -15.30 18.86
N GLY A 235 -6.83 -15.84 19.91
CA GLY A 235 -6.85 -17.28 20.22
C GLY A 235 -8.05 -18.06 19.68
N SER A 236 -8.89 -17.46 18.84
CA SER A 236 -10.14 -18.08 18.38
C SER A 236 -9.88 -19.35 17.55
N PRO A 237 -10.58 -20.46 17.83
CA PRO A 237 -10.43 -21.71 17.07
C PRO A 237 -11.19 -21.70 15.74
N LEU A 238 -11.94 -20.65 15.42
CA LEU A 238 -12.73 -20.58 14.19
C LEU A 238 -11.82 -20.47 12.96
N ASP A 239 -12.16 -21.20 11.91
CA ASP A 239 -11.41 -21.20 10.63
C ASP A 239 -11.65 -19.93 9.80
N ASP A 240 -12.77 -19.25 10.03
CA ASP A 240 -13.11 -17.99 9.36
C ASP A 240 -12.69 -16.79 10.23
N VAL A 241 -11.85 -15.92 9.66
CA VAL A 241 -11.30 -14.74 10.34
C VAL A 241 -12.36 -13.66 10.60
N ASP A 242 -13.35 -13.51 9.72
CA ASP A 242 -14.43 -12.54 9.88
C ASP A 242 -15.36 -12.97 11.01
N GLU A 243 -15.69 -14.27 11.08
CA GLU A 243 -16.47 -14.82 12.19
C GLU A 243 -15.71 -14.73 13.53
N ALA A 244 -14.41 -15.03 13.53
CA ALA A 244 -13.55 -14.86 14.70
C ALA A 244 -13.52 -13.40 15.18
N ALA A 245 -13.42 -12.44 14.26
CA ALA A 245 -13.33 -11.02 14.56
C ALA A 245 -14.69 -10.34 14.82
N ALA A 246 -15.81 -11.05 14.66
CA ALA A 246 -17.16 -10.52 14.85
C ALA A 246 -17.38 -9.73 16.16
N PRO A 247 -16.85 -10.15 17.33
CA PRO A 247 -16.97 -9.36 18.57
C PRO A 247 -16.30 -7.98 18.48
N VAL A 248 -15.09 -7.92 17.91
CA VAL A 248 -14.36 -6.65 17.72
C VAL A 248 -15.12 -5.77 16.73
N PHE A 249 -15.58 -6.33 15.61
CA PHE A 249 -16.36 -5.57 14.62
C PHE A 249 -17.65 -4.98 15.21
N ARG A 250 -18.37 -5.74 16.05
CA ARG A 250 -19.57 -5.22 16.73
C ARG A 250 -19.25 -4.05 17.64
N ALA A 251 -18.21 -4.15 18.46
CA ALA A 251 -17.81 -3.07 19.37
C ALA A 251 -17.34 -1.83 18.58
N VAL A 252 -16.56 -2.02 17.51
CA VAL A 252 -16.16 -0.94 16.59
C VAL A 252 -17.37 -0.26 15.94
N ASN A 253 -18.36 -1.03 15.46
CA ASN A 253 -19.58 -0.47 14.89
C ASN A 253 -20.34 0.37 15.92
N GLN A 254 -20.51 -0.12 17.15
CA GLN A 254 -21.17 0.63 18.22
C GLN A 254 -20.42 1.91 18.57
N ALA A 255 -19.08 1.87 18.64
CA ALA A 255 -18.26 3.06 18.84
C ALA A 255 -18.46 4.08 17.70
N ASN A 256 -18.49 3.61 16.45
CA ASN A 256 -18.69 4.46 15.28
C ASN A 256 -20.09 5.10 15.24
N GLU A 257 -21.14 4.37 15.62
CA GLU A 257 -22.49 4.94 15.73
C GLU A 257 -22.57 6.01 16.83
N ALA A 258 -21.93 5.77 17.99
CA ALA A 258 -21.87 6.76 19.06
C ALA A 258 -21.09 8.02 18.64
N LEU A 259 -19.97 7.86 17.91
CA LEU A 259 -19.21 8.97 17.33
C LEU A 259 -20.03 9.74 16.27
N ARG A 260 -20.73 9.03 15.38
CA ARG A 260 -21.61 9.61 14.36
C ARG A 260 -22.75 10.42 14.97
N ALA A 261 -23.43 9.87 16.00
CA ALA A 261 -24.52 10.54 16.70
C ALA A 261 -24.10 11.88 17.31
N ARG A 262 -22.83 12.00 17.72
CA ARG A 262 -22.24 13.25 18.24
C ARG A 262 -21.54 14.10 17.18
N ARG A 263 -21.66 13.73 15.91
CA ARG A 263 -21.03 14.41 14.76
C ARG A 263 -19.51 14.54 14.89
N VAL A 264 -18.87 13.56 15.52
CA VAL A 264 -17.42 13.50 15.59
C VAL A 264 -16.88 13.09 14.21
N PRO A 265 -15.90 13.81 13.62
CA PRO A 265 -15.34 13.49 12.32
C PRO A 265 -14.25 12.40 12.45
N ALA A 266 -14.59 11.30 13.11
CA ALA A 266 -13.69 10.16 13.29
C ALA A 266 -14.41 8.83 13.06
N LEU A 267 -13.64 7.82 12.70
CA LEU A 267 -14.08 6.44 12.55
C LEU A 267 -12.96 5.50 13.02
N LEU A 268 -13.36 4.40 13.65
CA LEU A 268 -12.51 3.26 13.96
C LEU A 268 -12.73 2.16 12.94
N HIS A 269 -11.67 1.43 12.63
CA HIS A 269 -11.73 0.28 11.75
C HIS A 269 -10.79 -0.81 12.27
N ALA A 270 -11.19 -2.07 12.13
CA ALA A 270 -10.41 -3.20 12.59
C ALA A 270 -9.94 -4.04 11.40
N TYR A 271 -8.70 -4.47 11.45
CA TYR A 271 -8.13 -5.43 10.51
C TYR A 271 -7.87 -6.73 11.25
N ALA A 272 -8.35 -7.84 10.71
CA ALA A 272 -8.01 -9.17 11.21
C ALA A 272 -7.33 -9.98 10.10
N SER A 273 -6.29 -10.73 10.46
CA SER A 273 -5.60 -11.63 9.53
C SER A 273 -4.96 -12.80 10.26
N GLY A 274 -4.67 -13.88 9.55
CA GLY A 274 -4.03 -15.07 10.11
C GLY A 274 -4.88 -16.31 9.89
N SER A 275 -4.70 -17.30 10.75
CA SER A 275 -5.40 -18.57 10.71
C SER A 275 -5.95 -18.91 12.10
N ALA A 276 -6.86 -19.88 12.18
CA ALA A 276 -7.39 -20.41 13.44
C ALA A 276 -6.30 -20.58 14.52
N GLY A 277 -6.57 -20.03 15.70
CA GLY A 277 -5.71 -20.02 16.88
C GLY A 277 -4.52 -19.06 16.83
N LYS A 278 -4.35 -18.30 15.74
CA LYS A 278 -3.20 -17.41 15.49
C LYS A 278 -3.61 -16.13 14.73
N TYR A 279 -4.79 -15.59 15.03
CA TYR A 279 -5.22 -14.35 14.41
C TYR A 279 -4.44 -13.16 14.97
N ARG A 280 -4.22 -12.16 14.12
CA ARG A 280 -3.72 -10.84 14.49
C ARG A 280 -4.82 -9.84 14.19
N VAL A 281 -5.12 -9.00 15.19
CA VAL A 281 -6.12 -7.96 15.07
C VAL A 281 -5.48 -6.61 15.33
N TRP A 282 -5.76 -5.63 14.48
CA TRP A 282 -5.31 -4.25 14.64
C TRP A 282 -6.50 -3.32 14.58
N LEU A 283 -6.59 -2.40 15.54
CA LEU A 283 -7.52 -1.29 15.47
C LEU A 283 -6.80 -0.07 14.90
N THR A 284 -7.44 0.59 13.95
CA THR A 284 -6.97 1.79 13.26
C THR A 284 -8.00 2.90 13.38
N SER A 285 -7.58 4.13 13.14
CA SER A 285 -8.45 5.29 13.27
C SER A 285 -8.27 6.27 12.10
N TYR A 286 -9.38 6.87 11.70
CA TYR A 286 -9.46 7.76 10.54
C TYR A 286 -10.16 9.06 10.91
N PHE A 287 -9.64 10.17 10.38
CA PHE A 287 -10.36 11.43 10.29
C PHE A 287 -11.32 11.34 9.10
N VAL A 288 -12.60 11.51 9.36
CA VAL A 288 -13.66 11.37 8.36
C VAL A 288 -13.94 12.71 7.71
N GLU A 289 -13.62 12.81 6.42
CA GLU A 289 -13.91 14.00 5.59
C GLU A 289 -15.35 14.01 5.10
N ARG A 290 -15.88 12.82 4.78
CA ARG A 290 -17.22 12.64 4.23
C ARG A 290 -17.80 11.28 4.62
N ARG A 291 -19.12 11.23 4.80
CA ARG A 291 -19.90 9.98 4.92
C ARG A 291 -20.87 9.87 3.75
N THR A 292 -21.04 8.66 3.25
CA THR A 292 -21.98 8.35 2.17
C THR A 292 -22.71 7.05 2.50
N GLY A 293 -24.02 7.01 2.22
CA GLY A 293 -24.81 5.79 2.28
C GLY A 293 -25.00 5.23 0.87
N LEU A 294 -24.71 3.95 0.69
CA LEU A 294 -24.90 3.23 -0.57
C LEU A 294 -26.01 2.19 -0.41
N GLN A 295 -26.90 2.12 -1.40
CA GLN A 295 -27.83 1.01 -1.56
C GLN A 295 -27.36 0.12 -2.70
N VAL A 296 -26.90 -1.09 -2.38
CA VAL A 296 -26.30 -2.04 -3.34
C VAL A 296 -27.01 -3.38 -3.22
N GLY A 297 -27.79 -3.76 -4.24
CA GLY A 297 -28.48 -5.06 -4.26
C GLY A 297 -29.32 -5.36 -3.00
N GLY A 298 -29.99 -4.34 -2.45
CA GLY A 298 -30.80 -4.44 -1.23
C GLY A 298 -30.01 -4.39 0.09
N LEU A 299 -28.70 -4.12 0.05
CA LEU A 299 -27.86 -3.89 1.21
C LEU A 299 -27.61 -2.39 1.39
N SER A 300 -27.78 -1.89 2.61
CA SER A 300 -27.29 -0.58 3.00
C SER A 300 -25.83 -0.68 3.43
N VAL A 301 -24.98 0.18 2.89
CA VAL A 301 -23.56 0.25 3.23
C VAL A 301 -23.20 1.68 3.56
N ASP A 302 -22.73 1.90 4.78
CA ASP A 302 -22.14 3.17 5.16
C ASP A 302 -20.66 3.22 4.76
N VAL A 303 -20.27 4.28 4.07
CA VAL A 303 -18.90 4.52 3.61
C VAL A 303 -18.38 5.80 4.23
N ALA A 304 -17.18 5.74 4.79
CA ALA A 304 -16.47 6.88 5.33
C ALA A 304 -15.21 7.16 4.51
N TRP A 305 -15.10 8.38 3.98
CA TRP A 305 -13.89 8.83 3.31
C TRP A 305 -12.93 9.34 4.36
N GLY A 306 -11.85 8.58 4.57
CA GLY A 306 -10.97 8.71 5.71
C GLY A 306 -9.55 9.05 5.34
N ARG A 307 -8.91 9.90 6.15
CA ARG A 307 -7.45 10.02 6.23
C ARG A 307 -6.97 9.42 7.53
N ARG A 308 -5.89 8.65 7.48
CA ARG A 308 -5.43 7.90 8.63
C ARG A 308 -4.89 8.82 9.73
N LEU A 309 -5.22 8.50 10.98
CA LEU A 309 -4.77 9.21 12.17
C LEU A 309 -3.72 8.42 12.93
N ASP A 310 -3.84 7.09 12.96
CA ASP A 310 -2.95 6.21 13.69
C ASP A 310 -1.54 6.18 13.08
N TYR A 311 -0.57 5.78 13.90
CA TYR A 311 0.83 5.70 13.50
C TYR A 311 1.27 4.27 13.12
N LEU A 312 0.34 3.31 13.09
CA LEU A 312 0.67 1.91 12.83
C LEU A 312 1.17 1.74 11.39
N ASN A 313 2.25 0.98 11.22
CA ASN A 313 2.81 0.72 9.89
C ASN A 313 2.07 -0.42 9.18
N LEU A 314 0.79 -0.20 8.88
CA LEU A 314 -0.06 -1.13 8.12
C LEU A 314 -0.29 -0.57 6.72
N ALA A 315 -0.37 -1.42 5.72
CA ALA A 315 -0.81 -1.01 4.39
C ALA A 315 -2.26 -0.53 4.45
N ASP A 316 -2.55 0.61 3.82
CA ASP A 316 -3.94 1.06 3.69
C ASP A 316 -4.62 0.20 2.61
N SER A 317 -5.72 -0.47 2.97
CA SER A 317 -6.54 -1.18 2.01
C SER A 317 -7.43 -0.17 1.25
N GLN A 318 -7.67 -0.41 -0.05
CA GLN A 318 -8.39 0.55 -0.88
C GLN A 318 -9.86 0.69 -0.48
N LEU A 319 -10.62 -0.42 -0.40
CA LEU A 319 -11.93 -0.58 0.27
C LEU A 319 -12.25 -2.09 0.39
N TYR A 320 -12.59 -2.56 1.60
CA TYR A 320 -13.09 -3.91 1.86
C TYR A 320 -14.21 -3.87 2.89
N LYS A 321 -15.15 -4.82 2.81
CA LYS A 321 -16.25 -4.96 3.77
C LYS A 321 -16.31 -6.41 4.23
N GLY A 322 -15.98 -6.64 5.49
CA GLY A 322 -16.21 -7.91 6.17
C GLY A 322 -17.69 -8.13 6.50
N ALA A 323 -18.09 -9.38 6.77
CA ALA A 323 -19.49 -9.75 6.99
C ALA A 323 -20.16 -9.01 8.17
N HIS A 324 -19.38 -8.66 9.19
CA HIS A 324 -19.86 -8.00 10.41
C HIS A 324 -19.51 -6.51 10.48
N GLU A 325 -18.91 -5.93 9.44
CA GLU A 325 -18.58 -4.52 9.40
C GLU A 325 -19.78 -3.67 9.00
N GLY A 326 -20.11 -2.67 9.82
CA GLY A 326 -21.16 -1.69 9.51
C GLY A 326 -20.66 -0.60 8.56
N TRP A 327 -19.37 -0.28 8.65
CA TRP A 327 -18.73 0.80 7.91
C TRP A 327 -17.63 0.28 7.00
N VAL A 328 -17.46 0.94 5.86
CA VAL A 328 -16.32 0.74 4.96
C VAL A 328 -15.50 2.02 4.93
N VAL A 329 -14.18 1.91 5.03
CA VAL A 329 -13.27 3.05 4.89
C VAL A 329 -12.78 3.15 3.44
N LEU A 330 -13.01 4.31 2.83
CA LEU A 330 -12.31 4.73 1.63
C LEU A 330 -11.07 5.53 2.06
N SER A 331 -9.89 4.94 1.94
CA SER A 331 -8.64 5.61 2.31
C SER A 331 -8.26 6.66 1.28
N ARG A 332 -8.39 7.94 1.64
CA ARG A 332 -7.96 9.08 0.83
C ARG A 332 -6.46 9.10 0.65
N ASP A 333 -5.70 8.64 1.65
CA ASP A 333 -4.24 8.54 1.56
C ASP A 333 -3.81 7.52 0.48
N SER A 334 -4.57 6.43 0.29
CA SER A 334 -4.34 5.49 -0.82
C SER A 334 -4.73 6.06 -2.19
N VAL A 335 -5.75 6.92 -2.25
CA VAL A 335 -6.17 7.59 -3.50
C VAL A 335 -5.15 8.63 -3.93
N ASP A 336 -4.59 9.38 -2.97
CA ASP A 336 -3.49 10.32 -3.20
C ASP A 336 -2.28 9.63 -3.81
N GLU A 337 -1.86 8.52 -3.21
CA GLU A 337 -0.74 7.71 -3.69
C GLU A 337 -0.96 7.21 -5.12
N GLU A 338 -2.18 6.79 -5.44
CA GLU A 338 -2.56 6.41 -6.80
C GLU A 338 -2.54 7.56 -7.81
N LEU A 339 -3.04 8.74 -7.42
CA LEU A 339 -2.99 9.95 -8.24
C LEU A 339 -1.53 10.30 -8.55
N VAL A 340 -0.69 10.34 -7.53
CA VAL A 340 0.70 10.74 -7.65
C VAL A 340 1.49 9.77 -8.51
N GLU A 341 1.33 8.47 -8.27
CA GLU A 341 2.14 7.47 -8.95
C GLU A 341 1.67 7.19 -10.38
N GLY A 342 0.35 7.18 -10.59
CA GLY A 342 -0.23 6.75 -11.84
C GLY A 342 -0.56 7.88 -12.81
N ILE A 343 -1.09 8.99 -12.31
CA ILE A 343 -1.73 10.02 -13.13
C ILE A 343 -0.83 11.25 -13.30
N LEU A 344 -0.22 11.76 -12.22
CA LEU A 344 0.61 12.97 -12.28
C LEU A 344 1.77 12.93 -13.28
N PRO A 345 2.51 11.81 -13.46
CA PRO A 345 3.63 11.79 -14.39
C PRO A 345 3.19 12.09 -15.83
N ALA A 346 1.98 11.65 -16.18
CA ALA A 346 1.41 11.87 -17.50
C ALA A 346 0.90 13.31 -17.71
N LEU A 347 0.48 14.00 -16.63
CA LEU A 347 -0.03 15.37 -16.69
C LEU A 347 1.06 16.44 -16.68
N ALA A 348 2.26 16.13 -16.21
CA ALA A 348 3.38 17.06 -16.05
C ALA A 348 4.29 17.21 -17.30
N ASP A 349 3.75 16.96 -18.51
CA ASP A 349 4.45 17.08 -19.81
C ASP A 349 5.73 16.21 -19.94
N GLY A 350 5.65 14.94 -19.56
CA GLY A 350 6.70 13.95 -19.87
C GLY A 350 8.00 14.10 -19.08
N GLY A 351 8.03 14.98 -18.08
CA GLY A 351 9.06 14.92 -17.05
C GLY A 351 8.93 13.58 -16.35
N ALA A 352 9.76 12.60 -16.73
CA ALA A 352 10.02 11.45 -15.88
C ALA A 352 10.29 12.04 -14.50
N LEU A 353 9.44 11.72 -13.52
CA LEU A 353 9.76 11.99 -12.13
C LEU A 353 11.18 11.46 -11.94
N PRO A 354 12.18 12.30 -11.63
CA PRO A 354 13.52 11.82 -11.36
C PRO A 354 13.41 11.02 -10.06
N LEU A 355 13.32 9.71 -10.20
CA LEU A 355 13.13 8.78 -9.11
C LEU A 355 14.22 7.75 -9.18
N ASP A 356 15.37 8.18 -8.73
CA ASP A 356 16.21 7.29 -7.93
C ASP A 356 15.64 7.21 -6.49
N ALA A 357 14.31 7.17 -6.34
CA ALA A 357 13.76 6.43 -5.22
C ALA A 357 14.03 4.97 -5.60
N PRO A 358 14.86 4.22 -4.86
CA PRO A 358 14.87 2.78 -5.02
C PRO A 358 13.42 2.37 -4.82
N ARG A 359 12.75 1.94 -5.91
CA ARG A 359 11.60 1.07 -5.79
C ARG A 359 12.04 0.00 -4.80
N GLU A 360 11.21 -0.34 -3.82
CA GLU A 360 11.48 -1.57 -3.09
C GLU A 360 11.82 -2.64 -4.14
N PRO A 361 12.97 -3.33 -4.05
CA PRO A 361 13.39 -4.30 -5.07
C PRO A 361 12.32 -5.39 -5.33
N SER A 362 11.36 -5.51 -4.41
CA SER A 362 10.19 -6.38 -4.42
C SER A 362 8.93 -5.79 -5.10
N ASP A 363 9.00 -4.66 -5.80
CA ASP A 363 7.86 -4.10 -6.52
C ASP A 363 7.98 -4.31 -8.05
N PRO A 364 7.48 -5.45 -8.58
CA PRO A 364 7.68 -5.85 -9.97
C PRO A 364 6.75 -5.11 -10.94
N ARG A 365 6.32 -3.88 -10.62
CA ARG A 365 5.40 -3.14 -11.49
C ARG A 365 6.06 -2.90 -12.85
N PRO A 366 5.51 -3.45 -13.94
CA PRO A 366 6.19 -3.47 -15.21
C PRO A 366 6.27 -2.06 -15.81
N PRO A 367 7.34 -1.75 -16.58
CA PRO A 367 7.48 -0.50 -17.34
C PRO A 367 6.28 -0.16 -18.23
N LYS A 368 5.46 -1.15 -18.61
CA LYS A 368 4.28 -1.00 -19.47
C LYS A 368 3.13 -0.19 -18.84
N ALA A 369 3.02 -0.12 -17.51
CA ALA A 369 2.05 0.77 -16.86
C ALA A 369 2.35 2.26 -17.17
N THR A 370 3.63 2.59 -17.40
CA THR A 370 4.11 3.92 -17.80
C THR A 370 3.70 4.27 -19.24
N MET A 371 3.62 3.29 -20.15
CA MET A 371 3.23 3.49 -21.56
C MET A 371 1.72 3.71 -21.72
N ALA A 372 0.90 2.91 -21.02
CA ALA A 372 -0.53 3.18 -20.90
C ALA A 372 -0.81 4.54 -20.24
N GLY A 373 0.03 4.95 -19.26
CA GLY A 373 -0.01 6.27 -18.64
C GLY A 373 0.24 7.43 -19.60
N LEU A 374 1.12 7.27 -20.61
CA LEU A 374 1.37 8.31 -21.61
C LEU A 374 0.20 8.48 -22.60
N ALA A 375 -0.39 7.37 -23.06
CA ALA A 375 -1.56 7.40 -23.95
C ALA A 375 -2.82 7.90 -23.22
N ALA A 376 -3.08 7.40 -22.01
CA ALA A 376 -4.17 7.86 -21.15
C ALA A 376 -3.97 9.29 -20.66
N GLY A 377 -2.73 9.76 -20.55
CA GLY A 377 -2.37 11.08 -20.04
C GLY A 377 -3.10 12.23 -20.72
N ARG A 378 -3.27 12.18 -22.05
CA ARG A 378 -4.01 13.22 -22.80
C ARG A 378 -5.51 13.18 -22.53
N ALA A 379 -6.11 11.99 -22.58
CA ALA A 379 -7.55 11.82 -22.34
C ALA A 379 -7.92 12.19 -20.90
N VAL A 380 -7.13 11.71 -19.93
CA VAL A 380 -7.28 12.02 -18.51
C VAL A 380 -7.03 13.50 -18.22
N ARG A 381 -6.08 14.17 -18.90
CA ARG A 381 -5.85 15.62 -18.76
C ARG A 381 -7.04 16.46 -19.20
N ALA A 382 -7.77 16.04 -20.23
CA ALA A 382 -8.96 16.75 -20.70
C ALA A 382 -10.13 16.63 -19.69
N GLU A 383 -10.19 15.53 -18.96
CA GLU A 383 -11.27 15.25 -18.01
C GLU A 383 -11.00 15.74 -16.58
N LEU A 384 -9.73 15.86 -16.19
CA LEU A 384 -9.34 16.23 -14.83
C LEU A 384 -9.18 17.75 -14.66
N PRO A 385 -9.73 18.34 -13.58
CA PRO A 385 -9.53 19.75 -13.26
C PRO A 385 -8.13 20.01 -12.66
N ILE A 386 -7.06 19.62 -13.36
CA ILE A 386 -5.68 19.82 -12.94
C ILE A 386 -4.94 20.66 -13.99
N ALA A 387 -4.46 21.83 -13.60
CA ALA A 387 -3.55 22.57 -14.45
C ALA A 387 -2.17 21.89 -14.47
N THR A 388 -1.54 21.87 -15.62
CA THR A 388 -0.19 21.30 -15.81
C THR A 388 0.85 21.92 -14.89
N ALA A 389 0.74 23.23 -14.63
CA ALA A 389 1.59 23.92 -13.67
C ALA A 389 1.45 23.35 -12.25
N ASP A 390 0.22 23.04 -11.82
CA ASP A 390 -0.05 22.45 -10.50
C ASP A 390 0.46 21.02 -10.41
N ALA A 391 0.24 20.21 -11.45
CA ALA A 391 0.78 18.85 -11.55
C ALA A 391 2.31 18.86 -11.44
N LYS A 392 2.97 19.75 -12.19
CA LYS A 392 4.42 19.92 -12.17
C LYS A 392 4.92 20.39 -10.80
N ALA A 393 4.27 21.37 -10.19
CA ALA A 393 4.64 21.86 -8.87
C ALA A 393 4.57 20.76 -7.80
N LEU A 394 3.54 19.91 -7.84
CA LEU A 394 3.42 18.79 -6.91
C LEU A 394 4.49 17.72 -7.16
N VAL A 395 4.73 17.37 -8.42
CA VAL A 395 5.79 16.46 -8.84
C VAL A 395 7.17 16.92 -8.32
N GLU A 396 7.51 18.19 -8.53
CA GLU A 396 8.77 18.78 -8.06
C GLU A 396 8.87 18.80 -6.53
N ALA A 397 7.77 19.11 -5.83
CA ALA A 397 7.74 19.11 -4.37
C ALA A 397 7.95 17.71 -3.80
N ILE A 398 7.34 16.68 -4.40
CA ILE A 398 7.50 15.27 -3.99
C ILE A 398 8.92 14.80 -4.28
N ALA A 399 9.49 15.12 -5.45
CA ALA A 399 10.87 14.81 -5.77
C ALA A 399 11.84 15.44 -4.76
N ALA A 400 11.68 16.72 -4.43
CA ALA A 400 12.50 17.42 -3.44
C ALA A 400 12.39 16.80 -2.04
N ARG A 401 11.18 16.35 -1.64
CA ARG A 401 11.00 15.61 -0.38
C ARG A 401 11.74 14.28 -0.42
N ASN A 402 11.59 13.51 -1.50
CA ASN A 402 12.17 12.19 -1.61
C ASN A 402 13.71 12.23 -1.62
N VAL A 403 14.33 13.28 -2.18
CA VAL A 403 15.78 13.52 -2.04
C VAL A 403 16.20 13.60 -0.56
N ALA A 404 15.44 14.32 0.27
CA ALA A 404 15.73 14.41 1.70
C ALA A 404 15.51 13.07 2.42
N LEU A 405 14.52 12.28 1.99
CA LEU A 405 14.25 10.95 2.55
C LEU A 405 15.35 9.94 2.19
N VAL A 406 15.85 9.96 0.95
CA VAL A 406 17.00 9.14 0.52
C VAL A 406 18.24 9.51 1.32
N ALA A 407 18.55 10.80 1.47
CA ALA A 407 19.69 11.24 2.27
C ALA A 407 19.58 10.79 3.76
N LEU A 408 18.37 10.79 4.33
CA LEU A 408 18.12 10.22 5.66
C LEU A 408 18.40 8.71 5.68
N GLN A 409 17.93 7.99 4.65
CA GLN A 409 18.13 6.55 4.51
C GLN A 409 19.62 6.18 4.39
N GLU A 410 20.37 6.90 3.56
CA GLU A 410 21.82 6.74 3.39
C GLU A 410 22.59 7.00 4.69
N ALA A 411 22.09 7.96 5.49
CA ALA A 411 22.59 8.22 6.84
C ALA A 411 22.17 7.16 7.88
N ARG A 412 21.52 6.06 7.45
CA ARG A 412 21.00 4.96 8.28
C ARG A 412 19.85 5.36 9.20
N TYR A 413 19.14 6.43 8.87
CA TYR A 413 17.85 6.73 9.49
C TYR A 413 16.76 5.88 8.83
N VAL A 414 15.76 5.44 9.61
CA VAL A 414 14.63 4.65 9.08
C VAL A 414 13.65 5.58 8.36
N ALA A 415 14.00 5.96 7.14
CA ALA A 415 13.18 6.73 6.22
C ALA A 415 13.21 6.06 4.85
N ALA A 416 12.06 6.00 4.19
CA ALA A 416 11.95 5.53 2.81
C ALA A 416 11.22 6.60 1.99
N PRO A 417 11.57 6.77 0.70
CA PRO A 417 10.79 7.56 -0.24
C PRO A 417 9.31 7.14 -0.24
N THR A 418 8.42 8.05 -0.61
CA THR A 418 6.99 7.75 -0.64
C THR A 418 6.25 8.57 -1.69
N TRP A 419 5.14 8.00 -2.15
CA TRP A 419 4.21 8.59 -3.10
C TRP A 419 3.06 9.35 -2.45
N ARG A 420 2.87 9.18 -1.14
CA ARG A 420 1.80 9.83 -0.41
C ARG A 420 1.97 11.34 -0.43
N ILE A 421 0.87 12.07 -0.59
CA ILE A 421 0.85 13.53 -0.44
C ILE A 421 1.19 13.88 1.01
N ASP A 422 0.51 13.26 1.97
CA ASP A 422 0.81 13.36 3.40
C ASP A 422 1.83 12.30 3.84
N LEU A 423 2.83 12.70 4.64
CA LEU A 423 3.63 11.71 5.36
C LEU A 423 2.74 10.97 6.37
N PRO A 424 2.95 9.66 6.57
CA PRO A 424 2.30 8.94 7.66
C PRO A 424 2.56 9.64 9.02
N PRO A 425 1.57 9.69 9.94
CA PRO A 425 1.73 10.34 11.24
C PRO A 425 2.96 9.86 12.03
N SER A 426 3.26 8.56 12.00
CA SER A 426 4.47 7.97 12.60
C SER A 426 5.75 8.64 12.11
N ARG A 427 5.84 8.86 10.79
CA ARG A 427 7.02 9.41 10.14
C ARG A 427 7.17 10.89 10.41
N GLU A 428 6.08 11.65 10.37
CA GLU A 428 6.10 13.07 10.72
C GLU A 428 6.54 13.28 12.18
N ARG A 429 6.03 12.48 13.12
CA ARG A 429 6.49 12.49 14.52
C ARG A 429 7.97 12.15 14.64
N SER A 430 8.39 11.07 14.02
CA SER A 430 9.79 10.63 14.06
C SER A 430 10.74 11.75 13.61
N PHE A 431 10.41 12.48 12.55
CA PHE A 431 11.21 13.61 12.10
C PHE A 431 11.16 14.81 13.04
N LYS A 432 10.00 15.12 13.66
CA LYS A 432 9.92 16.19 14.67
C LYS A 432 10.82 15.87 15.87
N ASN A 433 10.76 14.65 16.38
CA ASN A 433 11.63 14.21 17.47
C ASN A 433 13.11 14.34 17.09
N ALA A 434 13.51 13.88 15.89
CA ALA A 434 14.88 14.03 15.41
C ALA A 434 15.35 15.50 15.26
N VAL A 435 14.42 16.44 15.05
CA VAL A 435 14.73 17.88 15.02
C VAL A 435 14.90 18.45 16.43
N GLU A 436 14.04 18.03 17.36
CA GLU A 436 14.01 18.45 18.76
C GLU A 436 15.22 17.89 19.54
N ASP A 437 15.48 16.59 19.43
CA ASP A 437 16.60 15.88 20.08
C ASP A 437 17.96 16.38 19.58
N GLY A 438 17.99 16.98 18.38
CA GLY A 438 19.20 17.46 17.74
C GLY A 438 20.09 16.34 17.17
N GLY A 439 21.37 16.64 16.95
CA GLY A 439 22.35 15.67 16.44
C GLY A 439 22.41 15.51 14.92
N ALA A 440 22.90 14.35 14.48
CA ALA A 440 23.34 14.12 13.09
C ALA A 440 22.22 14.25 12.05
N PHE A 441 20.98 13.93 12.42
CA PHE A 441 19.84 13.90 11.49
C PHE A 441 19.03 15.20 11.44
N LYS A 442 19.24 16.13 12.37
CA LYS A 442 18.42 17.35 12.52
C LYS A 442 18.22 18.10 11.20
N ARG A 443 19.29 18.33 10.46
CA ARG A 443 19.24 19.09 9.19
C ARG A 443 18.42 18.37 8.13
N LEU A 444 18.60 17.06 8.00
CA LEU A 444 17.91 16.25 6.99
C LEU A 444 16.43 16.04 7.36
N ALA A 445 16.12 15.80 8.63
CA ALA A 445 14.75 15.71 9.13
C ALA A 445 14.00 17.05 8.96
N SER A 446 14.65 18.17 9.26
CA SER A 446 14.09 19.51 9.02
C SER A 446 13.86 19.78 7.53
N ALA A 447 14.78 19.37 6.66
CA ALA A 447 14.60 19.48 5.21
C ALA A 447 13.43 18.63 4.71
N ALA A 448 13.27 17.40 5.22
CA ALA A 448 12.14 16.53 4.88
C ALA A 448 10.79 17.12 5.33
N LEU A 449 10.71 17.68 6.54
CA LEU A 449 9.50 18.36 7.04
C LEU A 449 9.18 19.62 6.23
N SER A 450 10.19 20.43 5.90
CA SER A 450 10.01 21.64 5.07
C SER A 450 9.56 21.28 3.64
N ALA A 451 10.12 20.24 3.04
CA ALA A 451 9.67 19.72 1.75
C ALA A 451 8.24 19.17 1.84
N GLN A 452 7.88 18.50 2.93
CA GLN A 452 6.51 18.03 3.16
C GLN A 452 5.49 19.17 3.19
N THR A 453 5.83 20.32 3.78
CA THR A 453 4.95 21.50 3.74
C THR A 453 4.72 21.97 2.29
N ARG A 454 5.75 21.94 1.44
CA ARG A 454 5.63 22.29 0.02
C ARG A 454 4.74 21.30 -0.74
N VAL A 455 4.85 20.00 -0.45
CA VAL A 455 3.95 18.97 -1.01
C VAL A 455 2.50 19.25 -0.65
N LYS A 456 2.20 19.53 0.64
CA LYS A 456 0.85 19.86 1.09
C LYS A 456 0.28 21.09 0.39
N VAL A 457 1.08 22.12 0.17
CA VAL A 457 0.65 23.33 -0.54
C VAL A 457 0.37 23.04 -2.02
N ALA A 458 1.29 22.35 -2.69
CA ALA A 458 1.17 22.01 -4.11
C ALA A 458 0.02 21.03 -4.40
N ALA A 459 -0.40 20.23 -3.40
CA ALA A 459 -1.52 19.30 -3.55
C ALA A 459 -2.90 19.95 -3.49
N ARG A 460 -3.05 21.15 -2.89
CA ARG A 460 -4.37 21.77 -2.69
C ARG A 460 -5.20 21.96 -3.97
N PRO A 461 -4.63 22.44 -5.09
CA PRO A 461 -5.40 22.58 -6.33
C PRO A 461 -5.93 21.26 -6.88
N LEU A 462 -5.37 20.12 -6.46
CA LEU A 462 -5.75 18.79 -6.94
C LEU A 462 -6.88 18.16 -6.13
N GLU A 463 -7.33 18.77 -5.03
CA GLU A 463 -8.40 18.24 -4.18
C GLU A 463 -9.67 17.85 -4.98
N PRO A 464 -10.17 18.64 -5.96
CA PRO A 464 -11.31 18.24 -6.77
C PRO A 464 -11.08 16.94 -7.55
N THR A 465 -9.86 16.71 -8.03
CA THR A 465 -9.47 15.46 -8.69
C THR A 465 -9.42 14.29 -7.71
N ILE A 466 -8.84 14.49 -6.53
CA ILE A 466 -8.80 13.44 -5.50
C ILE A 466 -10.25 13.07 -5.15
N VAL A 467 -11.15 14.03 -4.96
CA VAL A 467 -12.60 13.78 -4.74
C VAL A 467 -13.19 12.94 -5.86
N ARG A 468 -12.90 13.27 -7.11
CA ARG A 468 -13.40 12.54 -8.28
C ARG A 468 -12.89 11.10 -8.36
N LEU A 469 -11.61 10.88 -8.08
CA LEU A 469 -11.03 9.55 -7.99
C LEU A 469 -11.66 8.73 -6.85
N SER A 470 -11.93 9.35 -5.71
CA SER A 470 -12.63 8.67 -4.62
C SER A 470 -14.05 8.29 -4.97
N LEU A 471 -14.78 9.11 -5.74
CA LEU A 471 -16.08 8.70 -6.26
C LEU A 471 -15.95 7.44 -7.10
N LEU A 472 -15.02 7.40 -8.07
CA LEU A 472 -14.79 6.22 -8.91
C LEU A 472 -14.42 4.97 -8.08
N ARG A 473 -13.59 5.13 -7.04
CA ARG A 473 -13.24 4.02 -6.13
C ARG A 473 -14.44 3.52 -5.33
N GLU A 474 -15.30 4.42 -4.87
CA GLU A 474 -16.56 4.07 -4.21
C GLU A 474 -17.50 3.31 -5.17
N GLU A 475 -17.59 3.72 -6.45
CA GLU A 475 -18.39 3.00 -7.46
C GLU A 475 -17.87 1.61 -7.76
N GLN A 476 -16.55 1.47 -7.92
CA GLN A 476 -15.89 0.18 -8.10
C GLN A 476 -16.17 -0.74 -6.90
N PHE A 477 -16.11 -0.20 -5.69
CA PHE A 477 -16.46 -0.96 -4.49
C PHE A 477 -17.93 -1.41 -4.50
N ALA A 478 -18.87 -0.50 -4.77
CA ALA A 478 -20.29 -0.81 -4.83
C ALA A 478 -20.59 -1.90 -5.87
N SER A 479 -20.04 -1.75 -7.07
CA SER A 479 -20.17 -2.75 -8.13
C SER A 479 -19.56 -4.09 -7.74
N ARG A 480 -18.36 -4.10 -7.14
CA ARG A 480 -17.70 -5.33 -6.71
C ARG A 480 -18.57 -6.07 -5.70
N LEU A 481 -19.14 -5.36 -4.73
CA LEU A 481 -19.99 -5.96 -3.70
C LEU A 481 -21.23 -6.62 -4.31
N GLU A 482 -21.85 -5.98 -5.30
CA GLU A 482 -22.98 -6.57 -6.02
C GLU A 482 -22.56 -7.83 -6.80
N GLU A 483 -21.43 -7.77 -7.52
CA GLU A 483 -20.90 -8.92 -8.25
C GLU A 483 -20.55 -10.08 -7.35
N GLU A 484 -19.88 -9.83 -6.23
CA GLU A 484 -19.53 -10.88 -5.28
C GLU A 484 -20.79 -11.53 -4.71
N LYS A 485 -21.82 -10.74 -4.37
CA LYS A 485 -23.11 -11.27 -3.90
C LYS A 485 -23.76 -12.15 -4.96
N HIS A 486 -23.78 -11.69 -6.21
CA HIS A 486 -24.38 -12.44 -7.31
C HIS A 486 -23.63 -13.74 -7.58
N ARG A 487 -22.31 -13.70 -7.72
CA ARG A 487 -21.48 -14.85 -8.09
C ARG A 487 -21.34 -15.88 -6.99
N ARG A 488 -21.43 -15.50 -5.72
CA ARG A 488 -21.52 -16.46 -4.61
C ARG A 488 -22.76 -17.36 -4.73
N VAL A 489 -23.84 -16.88 -5.37
CA VAL A 489 -25.01 -17.70 -5.69
C VAL A 489 -24.69 -18.54 -6.92
N GLY A 490 -24.19 -19.76 -6.70
CA GLY A 490 -23.84 -20.70 -7.78
C GLY A 490 -22.36 -20.73 -8.17
N ALA A 491 -21.48 -20.21 -7.32
CA ALA A 491 -20.03 -20.27 -7.52
C ALA A 491 -19.56 -21.71 -7.75
N VAL A 492 -18.76 -21.91 -8.80
CA VAL A 492 -18.14 -23.21 -9.07
C VAL A 492 -16.96 -23.40 -8.12
N PRO A 493 -16.76 -24.59 -7.52
CA PRO A 493 -15.59 -24.86 -6.70
C PRO A 493 -14.28 -24.52 -7.44
N GLY A 494 -13.45 -23.65 -6.85
CA GLY A 494 -12.17 -23.22 -7.42
C GLY A 494 -12.23 -21.95 -8.29
N GLU A 495 -13.40 -21.35 -8.50
CA GLU A 495 -13.52 -20.05 -9.16
C GLU A 495 -13.06 -18.92 -8.22
N ASP A 496 -12.15 -18.06 -8.70
CA ASP A 496 -11.77 -16.84 -7.98
C ASP A 496 -12.84 -15.76 -8.17
N VAL A 497 -13.93 -15.92 -7.43
CA VAL A 497 -15.09 -15.01 -7.43
C VAL A 497 -14.65 -13.56 -7.22
N ARG A 498 -13.65 -13.30 -6.36
CA ARG A 498 -13.22 -11.96 -6.02
C ARG A 498 -12.52 -11.28 -7.20
N SER A 499 -11.55 -11.95 -7.83
CA SER A 499 -10.82 -11.39 -8.98
C SER A 499 -11.75 -11.06 -10.14
N ILE A 500 -12.70 -11.95 -10.44
CA ILE A 500 -13.68 -11.73 -11.52
C ILE A 500 -14.65 -10.61 -11.15
N SER A 501 -15.13 -10.57 -9.90
CA SER A 501 -16.01 -9.50 -9.42
C SER A 501 -15.34 -8.12 -9.50
N VAL A 502 -14.04 -8.05 -9.20
CA VAL A 502 -13.24 -6.81 -9.35
C VAL A 502 -13.15 -6.40 -10.82
N ALA A 503 -12.86 -7.33 -11.73
CA ALA A 503 -12.77 -7.03 -13.16
C ALA A 503 -14.11 -6.56 -13.75
N CYS A 504 -15.21 -7.23 -13.37
CA CYS A 504 -16.58 -6.81 -13.68
C CYS A 504 -16.90 -5.42 -13.11
N ALA A 505 -16.45 -5.12 -11.88
CA ALA A 505 -16.68 -3.83 -11.26
C ALA A 505 -15.95 -2.68 -11.96
N ASP A 506 -14.74 -2.92 -12.45
CA ASP A 506 -14.00 -1.95 -13.25
C ASP A 506 -14.74 -1.65 -14.56
N LEU A 507 -15.23 -2.68 -15.27
CA LEU A 507 -16.07 -2.50 -16.49
C LEU A 507 -17.38 -1.77 -16.21
N ALA A 508 -18.07 -2.12 -15.11
CA ALA A 508 -19.31 -1.45 -14.71
C ALA A 508 -19.08 0.03 -14.37
N THR A 509 -17.90 0.36 -13.83
CA THR A 509 -17.51 1.75 -13.57
C THR A 509 -17.27 2.51 -14.86
N VAL A 510 -16.56 1.92 -15.83
CA VAL A 510 -16.40 2.51 -17.19
C VAL A 510 -17.76 2.75 -17.85
N ALA A 511 -18.67 1.80 -17.72
CA ALA A 511 -20.01 1.87 -18.31
C ALA A 511 -20.90 2.99 -17.76
N ARG A 512 -20.65 3.42 -16.50
CA ARG A 512 -21.48 4.39 -15.76
C ARG A 512 -20.82 5.74 -15.51
N ALA A 513 -19.50 5.86 -15.63
CA ALA A 513 -18.77 7.09 -15.31
C ALA A 513 -19.24 8.24 -16.20
N GLN A 514 -20.21 9.02 -15.73
CA GLN A 514 -20.96 9.98 -16.55
C GLN A 514 -20.05 11.08 -17.11
N ASP A 515 -19.11 11.54 -16.30
CA ASP A 515 -18.31 12.71 -16.62
C ASP A 515 -16.82 12.38 -16.88
N THR A 516 -16.37 11.16 -16.56
CA THR A 516 -14.94 10.75 -16.57
C THR A 516 -14.70 9.31 -17.08
N PRO A 517 -15.25 8.92 -18.23
CA PRO A 517 -15.11 7.55 -18.71
C PRO A 517 -13.68 7.19 -19.09
N ALA A 518 -12.86 8.13 -19.59
CA ALA A 518 -11.45 7.85 -19.87
C ALA A 518 -10.67 7.60 -18.57
N LEU A 519 -10.96 8.35 -17.50
CA LEU A 519 -10.36 8.08 -16.19
C LEU A 519 -10.74 6.70 -15.65
N ALA A 520 -12.00 6.28 -15.78
CA ALA A 520 -12.43 4.94 -15.39
C ALA A 520 -11.72 3.85 -16.22
N LEU A 521 -11.56 4.07 -17.53
CA LEU A 521 -10.83 3.16 -18.41
C LEU A 521 -9.35 3.06 -18.02
N TYR A 522 -8.72 4.19 -17.67
CA TYR A 522 -7.37 4.22 -17.15
C TYR A 522 -7.20 3.33 -15.90
N LEU A 523 -8.15 3.35 -14.97
CA LEU A 523 -8.10 2.50 -13.78
C LEU A 523 -8.13 1.00 -14.11
N LEU A 524 -8.95 0.60 -15.09
CA LEU A 524 -9.01 -0.77 -15.61
C LEU A 524 -7.68 -1.18 -16.26
N VAL A 525 -7.15 -0.34 -17.15
CA VAL A 525 -5.87 -0.57 -17.83
C VAL A 525 -4.75 -0.71 -16.80
N ARG A 526 -4.68 0.20 -15.83
CA ARG A 526 -3.70 0.15 -14.76
C ARG A 526 -3.77 -1.17 -13.99
N ARG A 527 -4.96 -1.65 -13.62
CA ARG A 527 -5.10 -2.94 -12.91
C ARG A 527 -4.62 -4.12 -13.75
N ALA A 528 -4.97 -4.16 -15.03
CA ALA A 528 -4.54 -5.21 -15.97
C ALA A 528 -3.01 -5.30 -16.12
N HIS A 529 -2.31 -4.18 -15.93
CA HIS A 529 -0.85 -4.11 -16.02
C HIS A 529 -0.11 -4.13 -14.68
N ALA A 530 -0.75 -3.75 -13.57
CA ALA A 530 -0.08 -3.56 -12.27
C ALA A 530 -0.30 -4.69 -11.25
N SER A 531 -1.26 -5.61 -11.44
CA SER A 531 -1.55 -6.59 -10.39
C SER A 531 -0.39 -7.58 -10.17
N ARG A 532 -0.03 -7.75 -8.89
CA ARG A 532 0.97 -8.71 -8.40
C ARG A 532 0.43 -10.15 -8.40
N SER A 533 -0.90 -10.33 -8.37
CA SER A 533 -1.55 -11.64 -8.48
C SER A 533 -1.74 -11.99 -9.95
N LEU A 534 -1.18 -13.12 -10.39
CA LEU A 534 -1.39 -13.63 -11.74
C LEU A 534 -2.87 -13.83 -12.06
N VAL A 535 -3.68 -14.18 -11.06
CA VAL A 535 -5.12 -14.42 -11.20
C VAL A 535 -5.89 -13.12 -11.36
N GLU A 536 -5.63 -12.12 -10.50
CA GLU A 536 -6.26 -10.80 -10.63
C GLU A 536 -5.83 -10.09 -11.92
N ALA A 537 -4.55 -10.17 -12.28
CA ALA A 537 -4.03 -9.61 -13.52
C ALA A 537 -4.69 -10.25 -14.73
N ARG A 538 -4.93 -11.57 -14.69
CA ARG A 538 -5.62 -12.29 -15.75
C ARG A 538 -7.06 -11.82 -15.91
N ALA A 539 -7.84 -11.79 -14.82
CA ALA A 539 -9.24 -11.34 -14.87
C ALA A 539 -9.35 -9.91 -15.40
N ALA A 540 -8.49 -9.00 -14.93
CA ALA A 540 -8.46 -7.61 -15.40
C ALA A 540 -8.05 -7.49 -16.89
N ARG A 541 -7.11 -8.32 -17.37
CA ARG A 541 -6.72 -8.36 -18.80
C ARG A 541 -7.83 -8.91 -19.68
N GLU A 542 -8.55 -9.94 -19.23
CA GLU A 542 -9.71 -10.50 -19.94
C GLU A 542 -10.82 -9.44 -20.05
N ALA A 543 -11.11 -8.72 -18.97
CA ALA A 543 -12.05 -7.60 -18.98
C ALA A 543 -11.60 -6.47 -19.93
N LEU A 544 -10.31 -6.08 -19.89
CA LEU A 544 -9.76 -5.07 -20.80
C LEU A 544 -9.84 -5.51 -22.27
N ALA A 545 -9.56 -6.78 -22.55
CA ALA A 545 -9.73 -7.34 -23.89
C ALA A 545 -11.19 -7.27 -24.34
N SER A 546 -12.14 -7.65 -23.49
CA SER A 546 -13.58 -7.50 -23.78
C SER A 546 -13.95 -6.05 -24.09
N PHE A 547 -13.41 -5.08 -23.35
CA PHE A 547 -13.61 -3.66 -23.59
C PHE A 547 -13.09 -3.24 -24.98
N VAL A 548 -11.84 -3.57 -25.29
CA VAL A 548 -11.23 -3.20 -26.57
C VAL A 548 -11.94 -3.83 -27.76
N LEU A 549 -12.37 -5.10 -27.65
CA LEU A 549 -13.17 -5.75 -28.69
C LEU A 549 -14.53 -5.04 -28.87
N ALA A 550 -15.14 -4.56 -27.79
CA ALA A 550 -16.39 -3.81 -27.83
C ALA A 550 -16.22 -2.41 -28.46
N VAL A 551 -15.04 -1.80 -28.36
CA VAL A 551 -14.68 -0.55 -29.07
C VAL A 551 -14.44 -0.83 -30.56
N ALA A 552 -13.78 -1.94 -30.91
CA ALA A 552 -13.37 -2.24 -32.29
C ALA A 552 -14.54 -2.66 -33.22
N GLU A 553 -15.73 -2.96 -32.71
CA GLU A 553 -16.98 -3.32 -33.41
C GLU A 553 -16.91 -4.45 -34.47
N ARG A 554 -15.74 -5.07 -34.72
CA ARG A 554 -15.50 -6.03 -35.83
C ARG A 554 -14.74 -7.30 -35.48
N ALA A 555 -14.49 -7.60 -34.21
CA ALA A 555 -13.78 -8.83 -33.88
C ALA A 555 -14.75 -10.04 -33.88
N PRO A 556 -14.47 -11.11 -34.66
CA PRO A 556 -15.34 -12.27 -34.71
C PRO A 556 -15.39 -13.01 -33.36
N PRO A 557 -16.51 -13.66 -33.02
CA PRO A 557 -16.63 -14.46 -31.82
C PRO A 557 -15.63 -15.62 -31.88
N GLY A 558 -14.53 -15.51 -31.12
CA GLY A 558 -13.46 -16.51 -31.08
C GLY A 558 -12.06 -15.98 -30.82
N SER A 559 -11.79 -14.68 -30.99
CA SER A 559 -10.47 -14.09 -30.70
C SER A 559 -10.28 -13.82 -29.20
N ARG A 560 -10.21 -14.87 -28.37
CA ARG A 560 -9.94 -14.78 -26.92
C ARG A 560 -8.46 -14.57 -26.58
N SER A 561 -7.63 -14.30 -27.59
CA SER A 561 -6.20 -14.06 -27.43
C SER A 561 -5.79 -12.93 -28.38
N ALA A 562 -6.04 -11.70 -27.99
CA ALA A 562 -5.43 -10.54 -28.62
C ALA A 562 -4.39 -10.00 -27.64
N HIS A 563 -3.13 -10.07 -28.01
CA HIS A 563 -2.15 -9.16 -27.43
C HIS A 563 -2.71 -7.75 -27.65
N LEU A 564 -3.12 -7.09 -26.57
CA LEU A 564 -3.46 -5.68 -26.60
C LEU A 564 -2.16 -4.93 -26.89
N ASP A 565 -2.00 -4.50 -28.13
CA ASP A 565 -0.92 -3.57 -28.47
C ASP A 565 -1.26 -2.16 -27.97
N ASP A 566 -0.22 -1.37 -27.76
CA ASP A 566 -0.34 -0.02 -27.19
C ASP A 566 -1.14 0.90 -28.11
N ASP A 567 -1.12 0.66 -29.43
CA ASP A 567 -1.85 1.44 -30.44
C ASP A 567 -3.36 1.25 -30.32
N THR A 568 -3.83 0.02 -30.10
CA THR A 568 -5.25 -0.27 -29.93
C THR A 568 -5.77 0.34 -28.63
N LEU A 569 -4.97 0.30 -27.57
CA LEU A 569 -5.30 0.98 -26.32
C LEU A 569 -5.35 2.50 -26.50
N ALA A 570 -4.38 3.09 -27.21
CA ALA A 570 -4.36 4.52 -27.49
C ALA A 570 -5.62 4.98 -28.24
N ARG A 571 -6.04 4.24 -29.29
CA ARG A 571 -7.28 4.54 -30.02
C ARG A 571 -8.51 4.48 -29.13
N ALA A 572 -8.57 3.55 -28.19
CA ALA A 572 -9.69 3.45 -27.27
C ALA A 572 -9.83 4.68 -26.35
N PHE A 573 -8.73 5.38 -26.05
CA PHE A 573 -8.72 6.66 -25.33
C PHE A 573 -9.04 7.87 -26.23
N GLU A 574 -8.99 7.72 -27.55
CA GLU A 574 -9.36 8.77 -28.52
C GLU A 574 -10.85 8.76 -28.88
N GLU A 575 -11.58 7.72 -28.46
CA GLU A 575 -13.03 7.63 -28.65
C GLU A 575 -13.78 8.65 -27.78
N THR A 576 -14.98 9.02 -28.24
CA THR A 576 -15.88 9.88 -27.46
C THR A 576 -16.35 9.19 -26.17
N ASP A 577 -16.61 9.95 -25.11
CA ASP A 577 -17.16 9.49 -23.84
C ASP A 577 -18.33 8.51 -23.98
N GLY A 578 -19.31 8.85 -24.83
CA GLY A 578 -20.48 8.01 -25.07
C GLY A 578 -20.13 6.64 -25.68
N ARG A 579 -19.09 6.58 -26.52
CA ARG A 579 -18.58 5.32 -27.09
C ARG A 579 -17.78 4.52 -26.07
N ILE A 580 -16.94 5.15 -25.25
CA ILE A 580 -16.23 4.48 -24.15
C ILE A 580 -17.25 3.83 -23.20
N GLN A 581 -18.28 4.57 -22.79
CA GLN A 581 -19.34 4.03 -21.93
C GLN A 581 -20.14 2.90 -22.60
N ALA A 582 -20.50 3.05 -23.89
CA ALA A 582 -21.22 2.01 -24.62
C ALA A 582 -20.38 0.73 -24.77
N ALA A 583 -19.08 0.85 -25.04
CA ALA A 583 -18.16 -0.27 -25.07
C ALA A 583 -18.01 -0.90 -23.68
N GLY A 584 -17.93 -0.10 -22.62
CA GLY A 584 -17.96 -0.57 -21.23
C GLY A 584 -19.19 -1.40 -20.92
N ARG A 585 -20.39 -0.94 -21.31
CA ARG A 585 -21.66 -1.69 -21.15
C ARG A 585 -21.64 -3.02 -21.89
N ARG A 586 -21.28 -3.01 -23.18
CA ARG A 586 -21.19 -4.25 -23.99
C ARG A 586 -20.16 -5.23 -23.44
N ALA A 587 -18.98 -4.74 -23.07
CA ALA A 587 -17.92 -5.57 -22.50
C ALA A 587 -18.32 -6.16 -21.16
N TYR A 588 -19.00 -5.38 -20.31
CA TYR A 588 -19.58 -5.86 -19.08
C TYR A 588 -20.60 -6.98 -19.34
N GLU A 589 -21.53 -6.80 -20.29
CA GLU A 589 -22.51 -7.83 -20.64
C GLU A 589 -21.85 -9.12 -21.14
N VAL A 590 -20.83 -9.01 -21.99
CA VAL A 590 -20.08 -10.16 -22.52
C VAL A 590 -19.26 -10.85 -21.43
N HIS A 591 -18.58 -10.09 -20.58
CA HIS A 591 -17.65 -10.62 -19.58
C HIS A 591 -18.38 -11.15 -18.33
N CYS A 592 -19.44 -10.46 -17.91
CA CYS A 592 -20.16 -10.72 -16.66
C CYS A 592 -21.51 -11.41 -16.90
N GLY A 593 -21.97 -11.52 -18.15
CA GLY A 593 -23.18 -12.26 -18.54
C GLY A 593 -24.50 -11.60 -18.16
N ARG A 594 -24.48 -10.31 -17.78
CA ARG A 594 -25.66 -9.57 -17.30
C ARG A 594 -25.57 -8.08 -17.60
N GLY A 595 -26.68 -7.36 -17.42
CA GLY A 595 -26.69 -5.89 -17.47
C GLY A 595 -25.91 -5.26 -16.32
N THR A 596 -25.38 -4.05 -16.54
CA THR A 596 -24.56 -3.36 -15.54
C THR A 596 -25.33 -3.11 -14.23
N PRO A 597 -24.72 -3.37 -13.07
CA PRO A 597 -25.34 -3.21 -11.76
C PRO A 597 -25.76 -1.76 -11.51
N ALA A 598 -26.84 -1.58 -10.74
CA ALA A 598 -27.34 -0.28 -10.34
C ALA A 598 -27.24 -0.12 -8.82
N PHE A 599 -26.73 1.03 -8.38
CA PHE A 599 -26.76 1.44 -6.98
C PHE A 599 -27.18 2.91 -6.88
N SER A 600 -27.73 3.27 -5.73
CA SER A 600 -28.06 4.66 -5.41
C SER A 600 -27.23 5.14 -4.23
N ARG A 601 -26.99 6.45 -4.22
CA ARG A 601 -26.27 7.15 -3.15
C ARG A 601 -27.23 8.05 -2.39
N SER A 602 -27.14 8.02 -1.07
CA SER A 602 -27.66 9.07 -0.21
C SER A 602 -26.48 9.82 0.40
N ALA A 603 -26.45 11.14 0.21
CA ALA A 603 -25.51 12.00 0.94
C ALA A 603 -26.03 12.21 2.37
N GLU A 604 -25.12 12.20 3.34
CA GLU A 604 -25.38 12.60 4.73
C GLU A 604 -24.83 13.99 5.01
#